data_AF-A0AAV8G4V5-F1
#
_entry.id   AF-A0AAV8G4V5-F1
#
_cell.length_a   1.000
_cell.length_b   1.000
_cell.length_c   1.000
_cell.angle_alpha   90.00
_cell.angle_beta   90.00
_cell.angle_gamma   90.00
#
_symmetry.space_group_name_H-M   'P 1'
#
loop_
_entity.id
_entity.type
_entity.pdbx_description
1 polymer ?
#
loop_
_entity_poly.entity_id
_entity_poly.type
_entity_poly.pdbx_seq_one_letter_code
_entity_poly.pdbx_strand_id
1 'polypeptide(L)'
;MTSTSELATGEHIFKITSYSVLKEFGVDNYVCSSTFTVGGHEFYIKMYPGGDEKEAEEFISIYLVLNNVDKELLVQYDFCLVDISGDSVVVGPRSYVASPNTFTPKNPAWGFGCFIKRVDLEASQYLKDDCFMVRCRVWFLKTRQLVGPSDNLHQHLAKLLESGEMADITFEVEEESFNAHRIVLAA
;
A
#
# COMPACT_ATOMS: atom_id res chain seq x y z
N MET A 1 -2.72 -9.12 -23.84
CA MET A 1 -2.10 -8.24 -22.83
C MET A 1 -2.12 -8.97 -21.49
N THR A 2 -0.98 -9.42 -21.00
CA THR A 2 -0.85 -10.05 -19.67
C THR A 2 -0.34 -9.01 -18.69
N SER A 3 -1.24 -8.43 -17.89
CA SER A 3 -0.86 -7.54 -16.79
C SER A 3 -0.08 -8.37 -15.76
N THR A 4 1.21 -8.07 -15.58
CA THR A 4 2.03 -8.73 -14.56
C THR A 4 1.88 -7.93 -13.26
N SER A 5 1.18 -8.49 -12.28
CA SER A 5 1.09 -7.91 -10.94
C SER A 5 2.31 -8.29 -10.12
N GLU A 6 2.90 -7.33 -9.41
CA GLU A 6 4.02 -7.55 -8.50
C GLU A 6 3.54 -7.30 -7.06
N LEU A 7 3.70 -8.29 -6.18
CA LEU A 7 3.34 -8.14 -4.76
C LEU A 7 4.48 -7.41 -4.05
N ALA A 8 4.22 -6.22 -3.52
CA ALA A 8 5.13 -5.55 -2.61
C ALA A 8 4.65 -5.74 -1.16
N THR A 9 5.61 -5.96 -0.28
CA THR A 9 5.37 -6.18 1.15
C THR A 9 6.21 -5.25 1.99
N GLY A 10 5.71 -4.89 3.16
CA GLY A 10 6.43 -4.07 4.12
C GLY A 10 5.97 -4.34 5.54
N GLU A 11 6.82 -4.00 6.49
CA GLU A 11 6.56 -4.16 7.91
C GLU A 11 6.95 -2.89 8.66
N HIS A 12 6.16 -2.54 9.66
CA HIS A 12 6.43 -1.44 10.56
C HIS A 12 6.14 -1.84 12.01
N ILE A 13 7.04 -1.48 12.93
CA ILE A 13 6.82 -1.69 14.36
C ILE A 13 6.57 -0.33 15.00
N PHE A 14 5.36 -0.16 15.51
CA PHE A 14 4.99 1.00 16.30
C PHE A 14 5.24 0.70 17.78
N LYS A 15 6.22 1.39 18.38
CA LYS A 15 6.45 1.36 19.82
C LYS A 15 5.61 2.44 20.49
N ILE A 16 4.77 2.02 21.44
CA ILE A 16 3.97 2.89 22.28
C ILE A 16 4.64 2.96 23.64
N THR A 17 4.87 4.19 24.12
CA THR A 17 5.49 4.47 25.42
C THR A 17 4.54 5.28 26.28
N SER A 18 4.74 5.23 27.60
CA SER A 18 3.93 5.99 28.56
C SER A 18 2.44 5.61 28.50
N TYR A 19 2.14 4.32 28.36
CA TYR A 19 0.77 3.82 28.24
C TYR A 19 -0.13 4.26 29.41
N SER A 20 0.42 4.35 30.62
CA SER A 20 -0.26 4.84 31.82
C SER A 20 -0.85 6.25 31.67
N VAL A 21 -0.22 7.10 30.85
CA VAL A 21 -0.75 8.44 30.50
C VAL A 21 -1.73 8.34 29.33
N LEU A 22 -1.38 7.54 28.32
CA LEU A 22 -2.19 7.40 27.12
C LEU A 22 -3.56 6.78 27.40
N LYS A 23 -3.66 5.84 28.33
CA LYS A 23 -4.93 5.14 28.66
C LYS A 23 -5.99 6.04 29.30
N GLU A 24 -5.58 7.23 29.78
CA GLU A 24 -6.48 8.27 30.29
C GLU A 24 -7.05 9.15 29.17
N PHE A 25 -6.63 8.91 27.92
CA PHE A 25 -7.20 9.59 26.77
C PHE A 25 -8.67 9.17 26.61
N GLY A 26 -9.54 10.16 26.38
CA GLY A 26 -10.94 9.90 26.05
C GLY A 26 -11.10 9.31 24.66
N VAL A 27 -12.34 8.89 24.35
CA VAL A 27 -12.75 8.41 23.02
C VAL A 27 -12.32 9.40 21.92
N ASP A 28 -11.94 8.87 20.76
CA ASP A 28 -11.50 9.59 19.55
C ASP A 28 -10.18 10.39 19.71
N ASN A 29 -9.47 10.21 20.82
CA ASN A 29 -8.10 10.72 20.96
C ASN A 29 -7.09 9.64 20.57
N TYR A 30 -6.11 10.01 19.74
CA TYR A 30 -5.16 9.07 19.17
C TYR A 30 -3.71 9.54 19.22
N VAL A 31 -2.81 8.57 19.08
CA VAL A 31 -1.39 8.78 18.78
C VAL A 31 -1.04 8.14 17.45
N CYS A 32 -0.04 8.70 16.76
CA CYS A 32 0.42 8.21 15.47
C CYS A 32 1.81 7.59 15.55
N SER A 33 2.06 6.57 14.73
CA SER A 33 3.41 6.13 14.41
C SER A 33 4.14 7.14 13.51
N SER A 34 5.44 6.94 13.30
CA SER A 34 6.13 7.54 12.15
C SER A 34 5.55 6.99 10.85
N THR A 35 5.73 7.73 9.75
CA THR A 35 5.40 7.23 8.42
C THR A 35 6.38 6.15 7.97
N PHE A 36 5.91 5.23 7.14
CA PHE A 36 6.71 4.19 6.49
C PHE A 36 6.21 3.93 5.07
N THR A 37 7.11 3.50 4.19
CA THR A 37 6.80 3.36 2.76
C THR A 37 6.72 1.90 2.34
N VAL A 38 5.66 1.51 1.65
CA VAL A 38 5.49 0.17 1.07
C VAL A 38 5.05 0.33 -0.38
N GLY A 39 5.80 -0.23 -1.33
CA GLY A 39 5.44 -0.16 -2.75
C GLY A 39 5.43 1.24 -3.37
N GLY A 40 6.04 2.24 -2.70
CA GLY A 40 6.01 3.64 -3.12
C GLY A 40 4.85 4.45 -2.51
N HIS A 41 4.06 3.84 -1.63
CA HIS A 41 2.97 4.48 -0.90
C HIS A 41 3.35 4.69 0.57
N GLU A 42 3.03 5.85 1.12
CA GLU A 42 3.30 6.18 2.51
C GLU A 42 2.13 5.79 3.40
N PHE A 43 2.43 5.10 4.48
CA PHE A 43 1.47 4.67 5.49
C PHE A 43 1.90 5.16 6.87
N TYR A 44 0.94 5.25 7.78
CA TYR A 44 1.20 5.39 9.20
C TYR A 44 0.08 4.71 9.99
N ILE A 45 0.29 4.49 11.28
CA ILE A 45 -0.66 3.82 12.16
C ILE A 45 -1.26 4.86 13.11
N LYS A 46 -2.59 4.86 13.27
CA LYS A 46 -3.29 5.54 14.35
C LYS A 46 -3.67 4.53 15.42
N MET A 47 -3.41 4.85 16.68
CA MET A 47 -3.85 4.07 17.83
C MET A 47 -4.67 4.96 18.76
N TYR A 48 -5.86 4.49 19.14
CA TYR A 48 -6.81 5.17 20.03
C TYR A 48 -6.83 4.43 21.37
N PRO A 49 -6.18 4.95 22.42
CA PRO A 49 -6.10 4.24 23.70
C PRO A 49 -7.45 4.05 24.38
N GLY A 50 -8.36 5.03 24.22
CA GLY A 50 -9.70 5.05 24.80
C GLY A 50 -10.80 4.70 23.80
N GLY A 51 -10.48 4.02 22.71
CA GLY A 51 -11.43 3.70 21.64
C GLY A 51 -11.58 4.83 20.61
N ASP A 52 -11.92 4.47 19.38
CA ASP A 52 -12.25 5.38 18.27
C ASP A 52 -13.70 5.87 18.34
N GLU A 53 -14.58 5.02 18.86
CA GLU A 53 -15.99 5.32 19.08
C GLU A 53 -16.42 4.91 20.48
N LYS A 54 -17.60 5.39 20.92
CA LYS A 54 -18.06 5.19 22.30
C LYS A 54 -18.27 3.71 22.63
N GLU A 55 -18.72 2.94 21.65
CA GLU A 55 -18.91 1.51 21.71
C GLU A 55 -17.59 0.75 21.94
N ALA A 56 -16.46 1.37 21.60
CA ALA A 56 -15.12 0.84 21.75
C ALA A 56 -14.35 1.43 22.96
N GLU A 57 -15.02 2.14 23.90
CA GLU A 57 -14.34 2.84 25.01
C GLU A 57 -13.50 1.93 25.94
N GLU A 58 -13.84 0.63 26.00
CA GLU A 58 -13.09 -0.37 26.77
C GLU A 58 -11.92 -1.00 25.99
N PHE A 59 -11.82 -0.69 24.70
CA PHE A 59 -10.86 -1.25 23.76
C PHE A 59 -9.83 -0.21 23.34
N ILE A 60 -8.66 -0.69 22.96
CA ILE A 60 -7.74 0.06 22.13
C ILE A 60 -8.16 -0.19 20.68
N SER A 61 -8.33 0.88 19.91
CA SER A 61 -8.57 0.80 18.47
C SER A 61 -7.29 1.07 17.69
N ILE A 62 -7.12 0.43 16.54
CA ILE A 62 -5.93 0.62 15.72
C ILE A 62 -6.26 0.62 14.23
N TYR A 63 -5.67 1.57 13.51
CA TYR A 63 -5.95 1.81 12.10
C TYR A 63 -4.67 2.02 11.31
N LEU A 64 -4.59 1.36 10.15
CA LEU A 64 -3.62 1.68 9.11
C LEU A 64 -4.18 2.83 8.29
N VAL A 65 -3.38 3.86 8.07
CA VAL A 65 -3.77 5.03 7.27
C VAL A 65 -2.82 5.16 6.09
N LEU A 66 -3.41 5.27 4.89
CA LEU A 66 -2.68 5.62 3.68
C LEU A 66 -2.58 7.14 3.60
N ASN A 67 -1.36 7.66 3.60
CA ASN A 67 -1.10 9.09 3.48
C ASN A 67 -1.23 9.53 2.01
N ASN A 68 -1.72 10.76 1.78
CA ASN A 68 -1.81 11.39 0.46
C ASN A 68 -2.40 10.46 -0.63
N VAL A 69 -3.63 9.98 -0.41
CA VAL A 69 -4.30 9.07 -1.35
C VAL A 69 -4.71 9.82 -2.63
N ASP A 70 -3.99 9.60 -3.73
CA ASP A 70 -4.36 10.13 -5.05
C ASP A 70 -5.29 9.20 -5.83
N LYS A 71 -5.19 7.90 -5.57
CA LYS A 71 -5.93 6.84 -6.29
C LYS A 71 -6.35 5.74 -5.33
N GLU A 72 -7.38 5.00 -5.72
CA GLU A 72 -7.82 3.83 -4.97
C GLU A 72 -6.71 2.78 -4.92
N LEU A 73 -6.47 2.23 -3.72
CA LEU A 73 -5.41 1.26 -3.47
C LEU A 73 -5.96 0.07 -2.70
N LEU A 74 -5.91 -1.12 -3.29
CA LEU A 74 -6.26 -2.36 -2.61
C LEU A 74 -5.07 -2.83 -1.77
N VAL A 75 -5.26 -2.89 -0.45
CA VAL A 75 -4.22 -3.22 0.51
C VAL A 75 -4.73 -4.29 1.46
N GLN A 76 -3.93 -5.34 1.66
CA GLN A 76 -4.12 -6.29 2.74
C GLN A 76 -3.12 -5.99 3.85
N TYR A 77 -3.52 -6.13 5.10
CA TYR A 77 -2.63 -5.87 6.23
C TYR A 77 -2.94 -6.76 7.44
N ASP A 78 -1.97 -6.90 8.33
CA ASP A 78 -2.18 -7.45 9.67
C ASP A 78 -1.68 -6.50 10.75
N PHE A 79 -2.27 -6.62 11.94
CA PHE A 79 -1.74 -6.07 13.18
C PHE A 79 -1.51 -7.17 14.18
N CYS A 80 -0.38 -7.12 14.88
CA CYS A 80 -0.04 -8.09 15.92
C CYS A 80 0.67 -7.40 17.09
N LEU A 81 0.29 -7.75 18.31
CA LEU A 81 1.07 -7.41 19.49
C LEU A 81 2.37 -8.22 19.48
N VAL A 82 3.47 -7.54 19.72
CA VAL A 82 4.78 -8.17 19.77
C VAL A 82 5.35 -8.13 21.16
N ASP A 83 6.01 -9.22 21.54
CA ASP A 83 6.77 -9.32 22.77
C ASP A 83 8.25 -9.02 22.49
N ILE A 84 8.88 -8.31 23.42
CA ILE A 84 10.33 -8.12 23.43
C ILE A 84 10.88 -9.18 24.39
N SER A 85 11.53 -10.20 23.81
CA SER A 85 12.22 -11.25 24.55
C SER A 85 13.71 -11.17 24.24
N GLY A 86 14.48 -10.63 25.19
CA GLY A 86 15.88 -10.24 24.96
C GLY A 86 15.97 -9.16 23.87
N ASP A 87 16.78 -9.40 22.84
CA ASP A 87 16.95 -8.49 21.69
C ASP A 87 16.02 -8.82 20.50
N SER A 88 15.13 -9.82 20.64
CA SER A 88 14.29 -10.31 19.55
C SER A 88 12.82 -9.96 19.75
N VAL A 89 12.18 -9.56 18.65
CA VAL A 89 10.74 -9.29 18.58
C VAL A 89 10.02 -10.60 18.26
N VAL A 90 9.27 -11.12 19.23
CA VAL A 90 8.46 -12.33 19.06
C VAL A 90 7.02 -11.93 18.77
N VAL A 91 6.49 -12.45 17.66
CA VAL A 91 5.12 -12.19 17.22
C VAL A 91 4.17 -12.96 18.13
N GLY A 92 3.24 -12.26 18.77
CA GLY A 92 2.27 -12.89 19.65
C GLY A 92 1.26 -13.78 18.90
N PRO A 93 0.61 -14.75 19.58
CA PRO A 93 -0.49 -15.53 18.98
C PRO A 93 -1.69 -14.70 18.50
N ARG A 94 -1.87 -13.47 19.01
CA ARG A 94 -2.97 -12.57 18.60
C ARG A 94 -2.53 -11.74 17.39
N SER A 95 -2.83 -12.25 16.19
CA SER A 95 -2.69 -11.53 14.92
C SER A 95 -4.09 -11.25 14.35
N TYR A 96 -4.34 -9.99 14.00
CA TYR A 96 -5.58 -9.53 13.38
C TYR A 96 -5.31 -9.28 11.91
N VAL A 97 -5.72 -10.23 11.08
CA VAL A 97 -5.51 -10.15 9.63
C VAL A 97 -6.76 -9.54 9.01
N ALA A 98 -6.59 -8.41 8.35
CA ALA A 98 -7.67 -7.79 7.60
C ALA A 98 -7.86 -8.50 6.26
N SER A 99 -9.11 -8.58 5.81
CA SER A 99 -9.40 -8.79 4.39
C SER A 99 -8.79 -7.64 3.57
N PRO A 100 -8.47 -7.85 2.28
CA PRO A 100 -8.06 -6.76 1.40
C PRO A 100 -9.07 -5.62 1.44
N ASN A 101 -8.61 -4.42 1.79
CA ASN A 101 -9.40 -3.21 1.91
C ASN A 101 -9.00 -2.21 0.82
N THR A 102 -9.99 -1.51 0.25
CA THR A 102 -9.75 -0.47 -0.74
C THR A 102 -9.64 0.88 -0.03
N PHE A 103 -8.41 1.41 0.02
CA PHE A 103 -8.12 2.74 0.51
C PHE A 103 -8.46 3.76 -0.57
N THR A 104 -9.17 4.82 -0.21
CA THR A 104 -9.60 5.87 -1.14
C THR A 104 -9.37 7.26 -0.53
N PRO A 105 -9.38 8.35 -1.33
CA PRO A 105 -9.26 9.69 -0.78
C PRO A 105 -10.35 10.03 0.25
N LYS A 106 -11.54 9.42 0.11
CA LYS A 106 -12.67 9.60 1.05
C LYS A 106 -12.60 8.67 2.26
N ASN A 107 -11.88 7.57 2.14
CA ASN A 107 -11.70 6.59 3.21
C ASN A 107 -10.24 6.10 3.24
N PRO A 108 -9.32 6.90 3.81
CA PRO A 108 -7.89 6.59 3.81
C PRO A 108 -7.47 5.69 4.97
N ALA A 109 -8.39 5.27 5.85
CA ALA A 109 -8.08 4.54 7.06
C ALA A 109 -8.90 3.24 7.16
N TRP A 110 -8.24 2.14 7.48
CA TRP A 110 -8.87 0.85 7.75
C TRP A 110 -8.19 0.19 8.95
N GLY A 111 -8.98 -0.48 9.79
CA GLY A 111 -8.45 -1.03 11.04
C GLY A 111 -9.45 -1.85 11.83
N PHE A 112 -9.20 -1.92 13.13
CA PHE A 112 -9.98 -2.65 14.11
C PHE A 112 -10.38 -1.72 15.26
N GLY A 113 -11.67 -1.36 15.34
CA GLY A 113 -12.23 -0.60 16.46
C GLY A 113 -12.11 -1.34 17.80
N CYS A 114 -12.20 -2.67 17.78
CA CYS A 114 -12.05 -3.51 18.98
C CYS A 114 -10.79 -4.38 18.89
N PHE A 115 -9.61 -3.77 18.73
CA PHE A 115 -8.36 -4.53 18.58
C PHE A 115 -8.02 -5.34 19.83
N ILE A 116 -7.93 -4.70 21.01
CA ILE A 116 -7.72 -5.41 22.27
C ILE A 116 -8.41 -4.67 23.41
N LYS A 117 -9.04 -5.40 24.34
CA LYS A 117 -9.54 -4.81 25.59
C LYS A 117 -8.38 -4.25 26.41
N ARG A 118 -8.54 -3.07 27.00
CA ARG A 118 -7.51 -2.47 27.86
C ARG A 118 -7.11 -3.40 29.00
N VAL A 119 -8.09 -4.02 29.67
CA VAL A 119 -7.87 -4.98 30.76
C VAL A 119 -7.07 -6.21 30.31
N ASP A 120 -7.28 -6.67 29.07
CA ASP A 120 -6.53 -7.80 28.51
C ASP A 120 -5.08 -7.42 28.21
N LEU A 121 -4.85 -6.21 27.68
CA LEU A 121 -3.50 -5.71 27.45
C LEU A 121 -2.75 -5.56 28.78
N GLU A 122 -3.38 -4.95 29.78
CA GLU A 122 -2.81 -4.71 31.11
C GLU A 122 -2.47 -6.01 31.85
N ALA A 123 -3.25 -7.08 31.64
CA ALA A 123 -2.98 -8.40 32.18
C ALA A 123 -1.99 -9.24 31.33
N SER A 124 -1.60 -8.75 30.15
CA SER A 124 -0.76 -9.51 29.22
C SER A 124 0.74 -9.29 29.44
N GLN A 125 1.55 -10.21 28.90
CA GLN A 125 3.00 -10.07 28.85
C GLN A 125 3.51 -8.98 27.88
N TYR A 126 2.64 -8.41 27.04
CA TYR A 126 3.05 -7.44 26.00
C TYR A 126 3.23 -6.03 26.56
N LEU A 127 2.61 -5.71 27.68
CA LEU A 127 2.80 -4.46 28.38
C LEU A 127 3.94 -4.63 29.41
N LYS A 128 5.10 -4.02 29.12
CA LYS A 128 6.30 -4.07 29.96
C LYS A 128 6.87 -2.66 30.09
N ASP A 129 7.25 -2.27 31.31
CA ASP A 129 7.83 -0.96 31.61
C ASP A 129 7.03 0.21 31.01
N ASP A 130 5.70 0.15 31.16
CA ASP A 130 4.75 1.14 30.64
C ASP A 130 4.78 1.33 29.10
N CYS A 131 5.26 0.30 28.39
CA CYS A 131 5.41 0.28 26.96
C CYS A 131 4.83 -1.00 26.36
N PHE A 132 4.32 -0.91 25.13
CA PHE A 132 3.98 -2.08 24.32
C PHE A 132 4.25 -1.76 22.86
N MET A 133 4.28 -2.80 22.02
CA MET A 133 4.58 -2.65 20.60
C MET A 133 3.54 -3.36 19.75
N VAL A 134 3.20 -2.73 18.64
CA VAL A 134 2.36 -3.32 17.60
C VAL A 134 3.15 -3.39 16.31
N ARG A 135 3.21 -4.58 15.72
CA ARG A 135 3.70 -4.77 14.36
C ARG A 135 2.55 -4.69 13.37
N CYS A 136 2.74 -3.95 12.30
CA CYS A 136 1.88 -3.92 11.14
C CYS A 136 2.61 -4.53 9.94
N ARG A 137 1.99 -5.49 9.26
CA ARG A 137 2.45 -5.96 7.95
C ARG A 137 1.49 -5.49 6.88
N VAL A 138 2.02 -5.07 5.76
CA VAL A 138 1.26 -4.57 4.62
C VAL A 138 1.65 -5.36 3.38
N TRP A 139 0.64 -5.79 2.64
CA TRP A 139 0.73 -6.42 1.33
C TRP A 139 -0.05 -5.60 0.32
N PHE A 140 0.59 -5.32 -0.80
CA PHE A 140 0.02 -4.51 -1.87
C PHE A 140 0.32 -5.15 -3.23
N LEU A 141 -0.66 -5.16 -4.12
CA LEU A 141 -0.50 -5.59 -5.49
C LEU A 141 -0.20 -4.38 -6.38
N LYS A 142 1.05 -4.28 -6.83
CA LYS A 142 1.44 -3.32 -7.87
C LYS A 142 0.90 -3.80 -9.20
N THR A 143 -0.09 -3.09 -9.72
CA THR A 143 -0.40 -3.19 -11.15
C THR A 143 0.71 -2.43 -11.88
N ARG A 144 1.60 -3.15 -12.55
CA ARG A 144 2.43 -2.50 -13.56
C ARG A 144 1.48 -2.03 -14.65
N GLN A 145 1.19 -0.73 -14.69
CA GLN A 145 0.90 -0.12 -15.97
C GLN A 145 2.18 -0.26 -16.77
N LEU A 146 2.30 -1.35 -17.55
CA LEU A 146 3.13 -1.28 -18.73
C LEU A 146 2.60 -0.04 -19.44
N VAL A 147 3.44 1.00 -19.50
CA VAL A 147 3.21 2.14 -20.39
C VAL A 147 2.85 1.47 -21.71
N GLY A 148 1.57 1.55 -22.10
CA GLY A 148 1.15 1.12 -23.43
C GLY A 148 2.09 1.80 -24.41
N PRO A 149 2.40 1.20 -25.57
CA PRO A 149 3.28 1.84 -26.54
C PRO A 149 2.80 3.28 -26.68
N SER A 150 3.67 4.23 -26.38
CA SER A 150 3.39 5.67 -26.37
C SER A 150 2.33 5.99 -27.42
N ASP A 151 1.29 6.75 -27.06
CA ASP A 151 0.22 7.20 -27.99
C ASP A 151 0.75 7.96 -29.24
N ASN A 152 2.06 8.12 -29.36
CA ASN A 152 2.79 8.53 -30.54
C ASN A 152 3.11 7.37 -31.52
N LEU A 153 2.29 6.32 -31.58
CA LEU A 153 2.40 5.28 -32.59
C LEU A 153 2.48 5.90 -33.99
N HIS A 154 1.71 6.96 -34.26
CA HIS A 154 1.76 7.72 -35.52
C HIS A 154 3.13 8.34 -35.80
N GLN A 155 3.84 8.84 -34.78
CA GLN A 155 5.16 9.44 -34.97
C GLN A 155 6.26 8.39 -35.15
N HIS A 156 6.12 7.23 -34.50
CA HIS A 156 7.05 6.12 -34.69
C HIS A 156 6.85 5.45 -36.07
N LEU A 157 5.60 5.33 -36.54
CA LEU A 157 5.30 4.88 -37.90
C LEU A 157 5.82 5.87 -38.94
N ALA A 158 5.64 7.17 -38.75
CA ALA A 158 6.16 8.20 -39.66
C ALA A 158 7.69 8.09 -39.80
N LYS A 159 8.43 7.96 -38.69
CA LYS A 159 9.89 7.78 -38.72
C LYS A 159 10.34 6.50 -39.39
N LEU A 160 9.61 5.40 -39.23
CA LEU A 160 9.90 4.14 -39.92
C LEU A 160 9.70 4.26 -41.43
N LEU A 161 8.61 4.90 -41.86
CA LEU A 161 8.34 5.18 -43.28
C LEU A 161 9.39 6.12 -43.89
N GLU A 162 9.79 7.17 -43.18
CA GLU A 162 10.83 8.11 -43.61
C GLU A 162 12.23 7.46 -43.69
N SER A 163 12.53 6.49 -42.81
CA SER A 163 13.84 5.84 -42.77
C SER A 163 14.06 4.79 -43.88
N GLY A 164 12.99 4.21 -44.45
CA GLY A 164 13.07 3.17 -45.46
C GLY A 164 13.65 1.82 -44.98
N GLU A 165 13.91 1.65 -43.68
CA GLU A 165 14.48 0.42 -43.13
C GLU A 165 13.45 -0.73 -43.20
N MET A 166 13.88 -1.88 -43.74
CA MET A 166 13.05 -3.08 -43.98
C MET A 166 11.86 -2.91 -44.94
N ALA A 167 11.91 -1.93 -45.86
CA ALA A 167 10.92 -1.83 -46.94
C ALA A 167 10.88 -3.13 -47.77
N ASP A 168 9.68 -3.65 -48.01
CA ASP A 168 9.45 -4.89 -48.75
C ASP A 168 8.86 -4.66 -50.15
N ILE A 169 8.59 -3.41 -50.51
CA ILE A 169 8.17 -3.01 -51.85
C ILE A 169 8.77 -1.64 -52.23
N THR A 170 9.03 -1.46 -53.52
CA THR A 170 9.48 -0.21 -54.11
C THR A 170 8.53 0.18 -55.22
N PHE A 171 8.01 1.40 -55.20
CA PHE A 171 7.21 2.00 -56.25
C PHE A 171 8.10 2.83 -57.16
N GLU A 172 8.04 2.59 -58.45
CA GLU A 172 8.60 3.49 -59.46
C GLU A 172 7.47 4.35 -60.02
N VAL A 173 7.57 5.67 -59.82
CA VAL A 173 6.63 6.64 -60.38
C VAL A 173 7.45 7.60 -61.25
N GLU A 174 7.25 7.49 -62.56
CA GLU A 174 8.04 8.19 -63.57
C GLU A 174 9.56 7.92 -63.44
N GLU A 175 10.32 8.85 -62.85
CA GLU A 175 11.78 8.76 -62.67
C GLU A 175 12.21 8.65 -61.19
N GLU A 176 11.26 8.56 -60.25
CA GLU A 176 11.56 8.44 -58.81
C GLU A 176 11.10 7.11 -58.22
N SER A 177 11.95 6.55 -57.36
CA SER A 177 11.70 5.29 -56.64
C SER A 177 11.37 5.55 -55.16
N PHE A 178 10.22 5.07 -54.69
CA PHE A 178 9.75 5.19 -53.31
C PHE A 178 9.69 3.83 -52.63
N ASN A 179 10.40 3.67 -51.52
CA ASN A 179 10.32 2.46 -50.70
C ASN A 179 9.12 2.51 -49.76
N ALA A 180 8.40 1.40 -49.64
CA ALA A 180 7.21 1.28 -48.79
C ALA A 180 7.09 -0.12 -48.19
N HIS A 181 6.09 -0.31 -47.32
CA HIS A 181 5.81 -1.58 -46.64
C HIS A 181 4.42 -2.10 -47.00
N ARG A 182 4.29 -3.34 -47.51
CA ARG A 182 3.02 -3.94 -47.99
C ARG A 182 1.90 -3.95 -46.95
N ILE A 183 2.25 -4.10 -45.68
CA ILE A 183 1.28 -4.12 -44.56
C ILE A 183 0.57 -2.77 -44.40
N VAL A 184 1.22 -1.65 -44.74
CA VAL A 184 0.65 -0.31 -44.58
C VAL A 184 -0.32 0.03 -45.73
N LEU A 185 -0.16 -0.60 -46.88
CA LEU A 185 -0.98 -0.36 -48.08
C LEU A 185 -2.23 -1.25 -48.18
N ALA A 186 -2.39 -2.21 -47.28
CA ALA A 186 -3.53 -3.13 -47.25
C ALA A 186 -4.73 -2.63 -46.42
N ALA A 187 -4.76 -1.32 -46.09
CA ALA A 187 -5.82 -0.67 -45.31
C ALA A 187 -6.80 0.09 -46.21
#